data_AF-A0A535X5A4-F1
#
_entry.id   AF-A0A535X5A4-F1
#
_cell.length_a   1.000
_cell.length_b   1.000
_cell.length_c   1.000
_cell.angle_alpha   90.00
_cell.angle_beta   90.00
_cell.angle_gamma   90.00
#
_symmetry.space_group_name_H-M   'P 1'
#
loop_
_entity.id
_entity.type
_entity.pdbx_description
1 polymer ?
#
loop_
_entity_poly.entity_id
_entity_poly.type
_entity_poly.pdbx_seq_one_letter_code
_entity_poly.pdbx_strand_id
1 'polypeptide(L)'
;MFKLIAPAAILALASSALGGQLVGPVAAAATCVTVQPPVGAPFVDCSQGQVFNILPAGNNGLTTATETGAAANGTAPHEADQLAMYLNLKKVAPGVQASALGSYYKNAGFTVPMSDIGQVQTFAPPHDGTYIIWDKGFGVPHIYGRTRPDTEFGVGYAAAHDRLFMMDALRHVGRSRLAQFIGPSQSAIDEDCSIAQVAGYSDSELTYQANLLPQRYTTPFGSTTEGQQVHDDGTNYVSGINAYISDAIADPANKMPVEYAALPAGQQVPRQWTASDVVAVATIVQSIFAVGGGGEVESWLLYKSLAQTFGPQRGLAIWRDMRQQNDPLAPTTLQQPFPY
;
A
#
# COMPACT_ATOMS: atom_id res chain seq x y z
N MET A 1 17.28 -19.07 -0.62
CA MET A 1 18.70 -19.11 -0.20
C MET A 1 19.02 -17.80 0.51
N PHE A 2 18.98 -17.76 1.85
CA PHE A 2 19.76 -16.84 2.69
C PHE A 2 19.87 -17.51 4.06
N LYS A 3 21.10 -17.90 4.43
CA LYS A 3 21.44 -18.51 5.72
C LYS A 3 22.02 -17.40 6.60
N LEU A 4 21.49 -17.21 7.81
CA LEU A 4 22.19 -16.50 8.88
C LEU A 4 22.52 -17.47 10.01
N ILE A 5 23.79 -17.47 10.37
CA ILE A 5 24.42 -18.24 11.44
C ILE A 5 24.53 -17.30 12.66
N ALA A 6 24.03 -17.74 13.82
CA ALA A 6 24.27 -17.17 15.16
C ALA A 6 25.55 -17.82 15.78
N PRO A 7 26.03 -17.53 17.04
CA PRO A 7 25.43 -16.75 18.13
C PRO A 7 26.39 -15.98 19.10
N ALA A 8 25.75 -15.30 20.07
CA ALA A 8 26.10 -15.14 21.51
C ALA A 8 27.30 -14.31 22.00
N ALA A 9 26.98 -13.33 22.88
CA ALA A 9 27.57 -13.23 24.22
C ALA A 9 26.60 -12.50 25.19
N ILE A 10 26.25 -13.18 26.27
CA ILE A 10 25.55 -12.68 27.46
C ILE A 10 26.62 -12.29 28.49
N LEU A 11 26.47 -11.15 29.18
CA LEU A 11 26.70 -11.09 30.63
C LEU A 11 26.07 -9.83 31.24
N ALA A 12 25.24 -10.05 32.26
CA ALA A 12 24.70 -9.03 33.15
C ALA A 12 25.76 -8.53 34.14
N LEU A 13 25.57 -7.33 34.72
CA LEU A 13 25.85 -7.04 36.13
C LEU A 13 25.33 -5.66 36.60
N ALA A 14 24.52 -5.74 37.67
CA ALA A 14 24.46 -4.88 38.85
C ALA A 14 24.12 -3.38 38.76
N SER A 15 22.88 -3.09 39.17
CA SER A 15 22.51 -2.24 40.30
C SER A 15 23.60 -1.32 40.90
N SER A 16 23.45 -0.02 40.71
CA SER A 16 23.87 0.98 41.69
C SER A 16 22.95 2.19 41.66
N ALA A 17 22.19 2.34 42.74
CA ALA A 17 21.44 3.54 43.05
C ALA A 17 22.42 4.62 43.50
N LEU A 18 22.44 5.75 42.79
CA LEU A 18 23.01 7.00 43.26
C LEU A 18 22.06 8.11 42.82
N GLY A 19 21.49 8.79 43.82
CA GLY A 19 20.55 9.88 43.65
C GLY A 19 21.19 11.03 42.90
N GLY A 20 20.83 11.17 41.63
CA GLY A 20 20.81 12.44 40.93
C GLY A 20 19.35 12.83 40.75
N GLN A 21 19.01 14.06 41.11
CA GLN A 21 17.72 14.64 40.75
C GLN A 21 17.59 14.53 39.23
N LEU A 22 16.76 13.60 38.76
CA LEU A 22 16.27 13.61 37.40
C LEU A 22 15.46 14.89 37.28
N VAL A 23 16.09 15.92 36.72
CA VAL A 23 15.37 16.96 36.00
C VAL A 23 14.54 16.19 35.00
N GLY A 24 13.25 16.01 35.31
CA GLY A 24 12.33 15.33 34.42
C GLY A 24 12.46 15.94 33.03
N PRO A 25 12.30 15.15 31.94
CA PRO A 25 12.29 15.73 30.62
C PRO A 25 11.26 16.85 30.67
N VAL A 26 11.71 18.09 30.47
CA VAL A 26 10.83 19.19 30.12
C VAL A 26 10.16 18.67 28.87
N ALA A 27 8.92 18.19 29.02
CA ALA A 27 8.07 17.94 27.89
C ALA A 27 8.03 19.28 27.17
N ALA A 28 8.79 19.40 26.07
CA ALA A 28 8.69 20.53 25.18
C ALA A 28 7.20 20.56 24.83
N ALA A 29 6.49 21.55 25.36
CA ALA A 29 5.07 21.70 25.09
C ALA A 29 4.96 21.76 23.57
N ALA A 30 4.37 20.73 22.96
CA ALA A 30 4.23 20.68 21.53
C ALA A 30 3.36 21.88 21.13
N THR A 31 3.98 22.92 20.57
CA THR A 31 3.23 24.08 20.10
C THR A 31 2.57 23.69 18.79
N CYS A 32 1.37 23.12 18.90
CA CYS A 32 0.55 22.84 17.74
C CYS A 32 0.13 24.16 17.09
N VAL A 33 0.00 24.15 15.76
CA VAL A 33 -0.44 25.30 14.98
C VAL A 33 -1.80 25.00 14.34
N THR A 34 -2.70 25.98 14.32
CA THR A 34 -3.95 25.85 13.56
C THR A 34 -3.69 26.20 12.10
N VAL A 35 -3.94 25.24 11.21
CA VAL A 35 -3.76 25.36 9.77
C VAL A 35 -5.12 25.55 9.10
N GLN A 36 -5.22 26.54 8.22
CA GLN A 36 -6.38 26.71 7.35
C GLN A 36 -6.06 26.10 5.97
N PRO A 37 -6.71 24.98 5.59
CA PRO A 37 -6.56 24.40 4.25
C PRO A 37 -7.26 25.25 3.17
N PRO A 38 -6.98 25.03 1.88
CA PRO A 38 -7.65 25.71 0.76
C PRO A 38 -9.17 25.52 0.76
N VAL A 39 -9.64 24.34 1.20
CA VAL A 39 -11.05 24.00 1.40
C VAL A 39 -11.21 23.20 2.69
N GLY A 40 -12.39 23.29 3.30
CA GLY A 40 -12.71 22.59 4.54
C GLY A 40 -12.40 23.40 5.80
N ALA A 41 -12.64 22.76 6.95
CA ALA A 41 -12.43 23.38 8.26
C ALA A 41 -10.93 23.42 8.62
N PRO A 42 -10.48 24.43 9.39
CA PRO A 42 -9.12 24.43 9.92
C PRO A 42 -8.86 23.23 10.82
N PHE A 43 -7.62 22.73 10.81
CA PHE A 43 -7.17 21.60 11.63
C PHE A 43 -5.95 21.97 12.48
N VAL A 44 -5.72 21.21 13.54
CA VAL A 44 -4.58 21.41 14.44
C VAL A 44 -3.44 20.50 14.00
N ASP A 45 -2.29 21.10 13.65
CA ASP A 45 -1.07 20.39 13.32
C ASP A 45 -0.09 20.45 14.50
N CYS A 46 0.12 19.30 15.14
CA CYS A 46 1.09 19.14 16.23
C CYS A 46 2.43 18.57 15.75
N SER A 47 2.62 18.35 14.45
CA SER A 47 3.84 17.74 13.89
C SER A 47 5.08 18.60 14.05
N GLN A 48 4.93 19.92 14.20
CA GLN A 48 6.03 20.89 14.21
C GLN A 48 6.94 20.78 12.98
N GLY A 49 6.39 20.33 11.83
CA GLY A 49 7.15 20.07 10.62
C GLY A 49 8.12 18.89 10.75
N GLN A 50 7.91 17.99 11.72
CA GLN A 50 8.75 16.81 11.97
C GLN A 50 8.17 15.52 11.39
N VAL A 51 7.23 15.63 10.46
CA VAL A 51 6.70 14.48 9.71
C VAL A 51 7.46 14.40 8.40
N PHE A 52 8.21 13.31 8.25
CA PHE A 52 9.05 13.09 7.09
C PHE A 52 8.83 11.70 6.50
N ASN A 53 9.01 11.59 5.19
CA ASN A 53 9.07 10.30 4.51
C ASN A 53 10.15 10.30 3.44
N ILE A 54 10.37 9.13 2.86
CA ILE A 54 11.15 8.94 1.65
C ILE A 54 10.73 7.64 0.99
N LEU A 55 10.70 7.62 -0.33
CA LEU A 55 10.41 6.46 -1.15
C LEU A 55 11.61 6.13 -2.07
N PRO A 56 11.79 4.86 -2.47
CA PRO A 56 12.77 4.49 -3.51
C PRO A 56 12.38 5.09 -4.86
N ALA A 57 13.28 5.07 -5.86
CA ALA A 57 12.97 5.56 -7.21
C ALA A 57 11.74 4.88 -7.85
N GLY A 58 11.13 5.54 -8.83
CA GLY A 58 9.89 5.11 -9.50
C GLY A 58 8.63 5.75 -8.93
N ASN A 59 8.75 6.95 -8.34
CA ASN A 59 7.59 7.72 -7.88
C ASN A 59 7.13 8.77 -8.89
N ASN A 60 7.63 8.73 -10.13
CA ASN A 60 6.96 9.46 -11.21
C ASN A 60 5.50 9.00 -11.23
N GLY A 61 4.58 9.97 -11.21
CA GLY A 61 3.16 9.70 -11.29
C GLY A 61 2.81 9.26 -12.72
N LEU A 62 1.97 10.05 -13.37
CA LEU A 62 1.62 9.84 -14.77
C LEU A 62 2.85 9.85 -15.68
N THR A 63 2.89 8.93 -16.65
CA THR A 63 3.79 9.03 -17.80
C THR A 63 2.95 8.98 -19.07
N THR A 64 2.85 10.12 -19.74
CA THR A 64 2.15 10.28 -21.02
C THR A 64 3.09 10.13 -22.22
N ALA A 65 2.53 10.05 -23.42
CA ALA A 65 3.31 10.08 -24.66
C ALA A 65 4.16 11.36 -24.78
N THR A 66 3.60 12.51 -24.37
CA THR A 66 4.29 13.80 -24.34
C THR A 66 5.48 13.77 -23.38
N GLU A 67 5.29 13.23 -22.17
CA GLU A 67 6.35 13.09 -21.17
C GLU A 67 7.41 12.07 -21.56
N THR A 68 7.03 11.01 -22.27
CA THR A 68 7.97 10.01 -22.80
C THR A 68 8.91 10.65 -23.82
N GLY A 69 8.40 11.57 -24.65
CA GLY A 69 9.23 12.39 -25.54
C GLY A 69 10.22 13.29 -24.79
N ALA A 70 9.86 13.78 -23.61
CA ALA A 70 10.76 14.55 -22.75
C ALA A 70 11.78 13.65 -22.02
N ALA A 71 11.38 12.45 -21.57
CA ALA A 71 12.22 11.45 -20.93
C ALA A 71 13.23 10.79 -21.89
N ALA A 72 13.00 10.82 -23.20
CA ALA A 72 14.01 10.40 -24.18
C ALA A 72 15.35 11.18 -24.05
N ASN A 73 15.35 12.31 -23.33
CA ASN A 73 16.52 13.15 -23.06
C ASN A 73 16.99 13.13 -21.58
N GLY A 74 16.46 12.26 -20.71
CA GLY A 74 16.79 12.22 -19.27
C GLY A 74 15.92 11.30 -18.41
N THR A 75 15.87 11.51 -17.10
CA THR A 75 14.89 10.87 -16.21
C THR A 75 13.56 11.63 -16.25
N ALA A 76 12.43 10.93 -16.20
CA ALA A 76 11.12 11.57 -16.13
C ALA A 76 11.00 12.42 -14.84
N PRO A 77 10.14 13.47 -14.82
CA PRO A 77 9.87 14.24 -13.61
C PRO A 77 9.51 13.32 -12.43
N HIS A 78 10.10 13.58 -11.27
CA HIS A 78 9.88 12.85 -10.01
C HIS A 78 10.23 11.35 -10.00
N GLU A 79 10.85 10.84 -11.07
CA GLU A 79 11.24 9.43 -11.15
C GLU A 79 12.32 9.06 -10.11
N ALA A 80 13.34 9.92 -9.95
CA ALA A 80 14.54 9.61 -9.16
C ALA A 80 14.95 10.72 -8.17
N ASP A 81 14.10 11.72 -7.94
CA ASP A 81 14.39 12.87 -7.07
C ASP A 81 14.68 12.48 -5.60
N GLN A 82 14.09 11.38 -5.13
CA GLN A 82 14.31 10.82 -3.80
C GLN A 82 15.45 9.79 -3.73
N LEU A 83 15.96 9.30 -4.87
CA LEU A 83 16.91 8.18 -4.89
C LEU A 83 18.20 8.47 -4.12
N ALA A 84 18.77 9.67 -4.31
CA ALA A 84 19.99 10.07 -3.63
C ALA A 84 19.78 10.15 -2.11
N MET A 85 18.65 10.71 -1.67
CA MET A 85 18.30 10.80 -0.26
C MET A 85 18.23 9.40 0.37
N TYR A 86 17.59 8.44 -0.30
CA TYR A 86 17.42 7.07 0.16
C TYR A 86 18.77 6.33 0.22
N LEU A 87 19.56 6.40 -0.86
CA LEU A 87 20.87 5.76 -0.93
C LEU A 87 21.88 6.32 0.07
N ASN A 88 21.71 7.58 0.50
CA ASN A 88 22.62 8.22 1.44
C ASN A 88 22.36 7.81 2.90
N LEU A 89 21.19 7.24 3.24
CA LEU A 89 20.90 6.72 4.58
C LEU A 89 21.91 5.65 5.02
N LYS A 90 22.36 4.77 4.11
CA LYS A 90 23.35 3.72 4.42
C LYS A 90 24.71 4.26 4.88
N LYS A 91 25.02 5.52 4.56
CA LYS A 91 26.28 6.16 4.95
C LYS A 91 26.25 6.67 6.39
N VAL A 92 25.04 6.88 6.93
CA VAL A 92 24.82 7.48 8.25
C VAL A 92 24.13 6.54 9.23
N ALA A 93 23.56 5.43 8.77
CA ALA A 93 22.97 4.43 9.65
C ALA A 93 24.04 3.71 10.50
N PRO A 94 23.76 3.42 11.79
CA PRO A 94 22.53 3.73 12.53
C PRO A 94 22.53 5.14 13.19
N GLY A 95 23.58 5.95 13.02
CA GLY A 95 23.80 7.22 13.72
C GLY A 95 23.24 8.49 13.06
N VAL A 96 22.06 8.42 12.45
CA VAL A 96 21.40 9.60 11.83
C VAL A 96 21.11 10.66 12.90
N GLN A 97 21.57 11.89 12.67
CA GLN A 97 21.29 13.03 13.56
C GLN A 97 19.94 13.66 13.23
N ALA A 98 19.17 14.02 14.26
CA ALA A 98 17.86 14.66 14.09
C ALA A 98 17.93 15.94 13.24
N SER A 99 18.98 16.75 13.41
CA SER A 99 19.20 17.98 12.64
C SER A 99 19.50 17.75 11.16
N ALA A 100 19.88 16.53 10.78
CA ALA A 100 20.23 16.16 9.41
C ALA A 100 19.07 15.44 8.68
N LEU A 101 17.94 15.21 9.35
CA LEU A 101 16.82 14.44 8.77
C LEU A 101 16.33 15.01 7.44
N GLY A 102 16.23 16.33 7.30
CA GLY A 102 15.81 16.98 6.05
C GLY A 102 16.75 16.75 4.85
N SER A 103 17.97 16.26 5.07
CA SER A 103 18.89 15.86 3.99
C SER A 103 18.65 14.43 3.49
N TYR A 104 17.91 13.62 4.25
CA TYR A 104 17.66 12.21 3.94
C TYR A 104 16.17 11.89 3.79
N TYR A 105 15.29 12.74 4.29
CA TYR A 105 13.85 12.59 4.22
C TYR A 105 13.22 13.90 3.78
N LYS A 106 12.17 13.80 2.96
CA LYS A 106 11.38 14.95 2.53
C LYS A 106 10.25 15.21 3.53
N ASN A 107 9.76 16.44 3.55
CA ASN A 107 8.58 16.78 4.35
C ASN A 107 7.37 15.95 3.85
N ALA A 108 6.59 15.44 4.79
CA ALA A 108 5.37 14.67 4.52
C ALA A 108 4.17 15.18 5.34
N GLY A 109 4.23 16.45 5.75
CA GLY A 109 3.13 17.14 6.42
C GLY A 109 1.96 17.43 5.48
N PHE A 110 0.83 17.82 6.06
CA PHE A 110 -0.41 18.06 5.30
C PHE A 110 -0.45 19.42 4.58
N THR A 111 0.60 20.23 4.63
CA THR A 111 0.61 21.57 4.01
C THR A 111 1.68 21.69 2.95
N VAL A 112 1.36 22.41 1.89
CA VAL A 112 2.29 22.74 0.81
C VAL A 112 2.60 24.24 0.88
N PRO A 113 3.87 24.65 1.04
CA PRO A 113 4.24 26.05 0.96
C PRO A 113 3.84 26.64 -0.40
N MET A 114 3.38 27.90 -0.45
CA MET A 114 2.99 28.54 -1.72
C MET A 114 4.08 28.50 -2.80
N SER A 115 5.36 28.54 -2.39
CA SER A 115 6.51 28.43 -3.30
C SER A 115 6.71 27.05 -3.91
N ASP A 116 6.06 26.02 -3.34
CA ASP A 116 6.19 24.62 -3.72
C ASP A 116 4.89 24.04 -4.30
N ILE A 117 3.91 24.89 -4.62
CA ILE A 117 2.72 24.47 -5.35
C ILE A 117 3.11 24.27 -6.82
N GLY A 118 3.02 23.04 -7.32
CA GLY A 118 3.30 22.68 -8.71
C GLY A 118 2.05 22.71 -9.58
N GLN A 119 1.04 21.92 -9.20
CA GLN A 119 -0.24 21.82 -9.91
C GLN A 119 -1.40 21.89 -8.92
N VAL A 120 -2.51 22.45 -9.38
CA VAL A 120 -3.77 22.55 -8.64
C VAL A 120 -4.90 21.97 -9.47
N GLN A 121 -5.73 21.14 -8.85
CA GLN A 121 -6.98 20.65 -9.43
C GLN A 121 -8.16 21.02 -8.54
N THR A 122 -9.19 21.59 -9.17
CA THR A 122 -10.51 21.87 -8.59
C THR A 122 -11.60 21.22 -9.43
N PHE A 123 -12.78 21.05 -8.88
CA PHE A 123 -13.87 20.35 -9.55
C PHE A 123 -15.15 21.19 -9.57
N ALA A 124 -16.03 20.90 -10.53
CA ALA A 124 -17.37 21.45 -10.58
C ALA A 124 -18.31 20.65 -9.64
N PRO A 125 -19.51 21.17 -9.33
CA PRO A 125 -20.52 20.42 -8.60
C PRO A 125 -20.80 19.05 -9.25
N PRO A 126 -20.99 17.98 -8.46
CA PRO A 126 -21.16 17.98 -7.00
C PRO A 126 -19.85 17.88 -6.20
N HIS A 127 -18.68 17.95 -6.85
CA HIS A 127 -17.37 17.75 -6.20
C HIS A 127 -16.60 19.06 -5.95
N ASP A 128 -17.27 20.21 -6.02
CA ASP A 128 -16.69 21.55 -5.81
C ASP A 128 -16.19 21.78 -4.37
N GLY A 129 -16.41 20.83 -3.46
CA GLY A 129 -15.78 20.74 -2.17
C GLY A 129 -14.38 20.11 -2.18
N THR A 130 -13.88 19.61 -3.32
CA THR A 130 -12.59 18.90 -3.45
C THR A 130 -11.50 19.79 -4.03
N TYR A 131 -10.30 19.70 -3.47
CA TYR A 131 -9.10 20.42 -3.92
C TYR A 131 -7.88 19.52 -3.83
N ILE A 132 -7.08 19.44 -4.91
CA ILE A 132 -5.84 18.66 -4.93
C ILE A 132 -4.68 19.57 -5.31
N ILE A 133 -3.60 19.51 -4.55
CA ILE A 133 -2.33 20.20 -4.83
C ILE A 133 -1.26 19.14 -5.04
N TRP A 134 -0.60 19.12 -6.19
CA TRP A 134 0.66 18.39 -6.33
C TRP A 134 1.82 19.34 -5.99
N ASP A 135 2.70 18.92 -5.08
CA ASP A 135 3.90 19.67 -4.78
C ASP A 135 4.85 19.70 -5.99
N LYS A 136 5.65 20.76 -6.10
CA LYS A 136 6.62 20.93 -7.19
C LYS A 136 7.89 20.14 -6.92
N GLY A 137 8.24 19.93 -5.65
CA GLY A 137 9.47 19.25 -5.26
C GLY A 137 9.49 17.76 -5.67
N PHE A 138 8.42 17.04 -5.36
CA PHE A 138 8.36 15.57 -5.42
C PHE A 138 7.11 15.01 -6.14
N GLY A 139 6.24 15.87 -6.65
CA GLY A 139 5.00 15.48 -7.32
C GLY A 139 4.00 14.79 -6.39
N VAL A 140 4.02 15.07 -5.08
CA VAL A 140 3.10 14.40 -4.15
C VAL A 140 1.75 15.09 -4.12
N PRO A 141 0.62 14.37 -4.29
CA PRO A 141 -0.71 14.94 -4.13
C PRO A 141 -1.05 15.17 -2.65
N HIS A 142 -1.50 16.38 -2.35
CA HIS A 142 -2.11 16.79 -1.10
C HIS A 142 -3.61 17.04 -1.36
N ILE A 143 -4.45 16.19 -0.77
CA ILE A 143 -5.90 16.20 -0.99
C ILE A 143 -6.59 16.92 0.18
N TYR A 144 -7.46 17.87 -0.15
CA TYR A 144 -8.30 18.58 0.80
C TYR A 144 -9.76 18.48 0.35
N GLY A 145 -10.65 18.22 1.29
CA GLY A 145 -12.09 18.16 1.05
C GLY A 145 -12.88 18.98 2.07
N ARG A 146 -14.01 19.57 1.64
CA ARG A 146 -14.97 20.19 2.56
C ARG A 146 -15.65 19.14 3.43
N THR A 147 -15.89 17.95 2.87
CA THR A 147 -16.46 16.80 3.54
C THR A 147 -15.58 15.56 3.36
N ARG A 148 -15.86 14.48 4.10
CA ARG A 148 -15.20 13.19 3.91
C ARG A 148 -15.43 12.63 2.50
N PRO A 149 -16.66 12.62 1.94
CA PRO A 149 -16.89 12.25 0.54
C PRO A 149 -16.04 13.04 -0.48
N ASP A 150 -15.90 14.36 -0.31
CA ASP A 150 -15.02 15.18 -1.18
C ASP A 150 -13.56 14.72 -1.08
N THR A 151 -13.11 14.43 0.15
CA THR A 151 -11.75 13.97 0.39
C THR A 151 -11.51 12.63 -0.27
N GLU A 152 -12.38 11.63 -0.05
CA GLU A 152 -12.25 10.29 -0.65
C GLU A 152 -12.32 10.32 -2.17
N PHE A 153 -13.19 11.15 -2.75
CA PHE A 153 -13.22 11.43 -4.19
C PHE A 153 -11.87 11.97 -4.68
N GLY A 154 -11.31 12.97 -3.98
CA GLY A 154 -10.01 13.53 -4.31
C GLY A 154 -8.87 12.52 -4.22
N VAL A 155 -8.88 11.63 -3.23
CA VAL A 155 -7.90 10.53 -3.09
C VAL A 155 -8.00 9.59 -4.29
N GLY A 156 -9.21 9.21 -4.70
CA GLY A 156 -9.44 8.37 -5.88
C GLY A 156 -8.96 9.01 -7.18
N TYR A 157 -9.27 10.29 -7.38
CA TYR A 157 -8.84 11.04 -8.57
C TYR A 157 -7.32 11.16 -8.63
N ALA A 158 -6.67 11.54 -7.52
CA ALA A 158 -5.20 11.66 -7.46
C ALA A 158 -4.50 10.30 -7.65
N ALA A 159 -5.02 9.23 -7.05
CA ALA A 159 -4.48 7.89 -7.23
C ALA A 159 -4.53 7.45 -8.71
N ALA A 160 -5.66 7.67 -9.38
CA ALA A 160 -5.79 7.39 -10.80
C ALA A 160 -4.88 8.31 -11.65
N HIS A 161 -4.81 9.61 -11.31
CA HIS A 161 -3.88 10.54 -11.96
C HIS A 161 -2.46 9.99 -11.99
N ASP A 162 -1.97 9.53 -10.85
CA ASP A 162 -0.57 9.12 -10.73
C ASP A 162 -0.33 7.66 -11.15
N ARG A 163 -1.34 6.77 -11.02
CA ARG A 163 -1.13 5.30 -11.07
C ARG A 163 -2.20 4.51 -11.81
N LEU A 164 -3.01 5.13 -12.68
CA LEU A 164 -4.13 4.46 -13.35
C LEU A 164 -3.75 3.11 -13.98
N PHE A 165 -2.69 3.05 -14.79
CA PHE A 165 -2.27 1.80 -15.44
C PHE A 165 -1.86 0.73 -14.42
N MET A 166 -1.07 1.09 -13.40
CA MET A 166 -0.67 0.17 -12.33
C MET A 166 -1.89 -0.37 -11.59
N MET A 167 -2.82 0.51 -11.22
CA MET A 167 -4.06 0.13 -10.56
C MET A 167 -4.89 -0.83 -11.43
N ASP A 168 -4.98 -0.56 -12.73
CA ASP A 168 -5.70 -1.40 -13.69
C ASP A 168 -5.06 -2.80 -13.83
N ALA A 169 -3.73 -2.84 -14.00
CA ALA A 169 -2.99 -4.09 -14.03
C ALA A 169 -3.22 -4.91 -12.75
N LEU A 170 -3.17 -4.27 -11.57
CA LEU A 170 -3.40 -4.96 -10.29
C LEU A 170 -4.84 -5.51 -10.17
N ARG A 171 -5.88 -4.79 -10.59
CA ARG A 171 -7.25 -5.36 -10.53
C ARG A 171 -7.44 -6.54 -11.49
N HIS A 172 -6.59 -6.67 -12.52
CA HIS A 172 -6.53 -7.84 -13.40
C HIS A 172 -5.73 -9.00 -12.78
N VAL A 173 -4.58 -8.72 -12.15
CA VAL A 173 -3.82 -9.71 -11.37
C VAL A 173 -4.69 -10.32 -10.27
N GLY A 174 -5.36 -9.48 -9.48
CA GLY A 174 -6.24 -9.92 -8.39
C GLY A 174 -7.47 -10.73 -8.83
N ARG A 175 -7.76 -10.74 -10.15
CA ARG A 175 -8.78 -11.57 -10.80
C ARG A 175 -8.21 -12.78 -11.52
N SER A 176 -6.89 -12.97 -11.51
CA SER A 176 -6.21 -13.98 -12.31
C SER A 176 -6.52 -13.84 -13.81
N ARG A 177 -6.48 -12.59 -14.30
CA ARG A 177 -6.75 -12.22 -15.70
C ARG A 177 -5.67 -11.30 -16.27
N LEU A 178 -4.44 -11.36 -15.77
CA LEU A 178 -3.31 -10.60 -16.29
C LEU A 178 -3.01 -10.98 -17.73
N ALA A 179 -2.99 -12.28 -18.07
CA ALA A 179 -2.71 -12.73 -19.43
C ALA A 179 -3.78 -12.25 -20.43
N GLN A 180 -5.02 -12.06 -19.98
CA GLN A 180 -6.08 -11.44 -20.79
C GLN A 180 -5.82 -9.94 -21.02
N PHE A 181 -5.27 -9.25 -20.02
CA PHE A 181 -5.07 -7.81 -20.05
C PHE A 181 -3.86 -7.40 -20.88
N ILE A 182 -2.68 -7.96 -20.61
CA ILE A 182 -1.43 -7.57 -21.27
C ILE A 182 -1.07 -8.46 -22.47
N GLY A 183 -1.83 -9.52 -22.70
CA GLY A 183 -1.57 -10.54 -23.72
C GLY A 183 -0.90 -11.80 -23.16
N PRO A 184 -1.03 -12.93 -23.87
CA PRO A 184 -0.58 -14.23 -23.37
C PRO A 184 0.94 -14.31 -23.35
N SER A 185 1.49 -14.64 -22.19
CA SER A 185 2.88 -15.03 -21.99
C SER A 185 2.95 -16.07 -20.87
N GLN A 186 4.00 -16.89 -20.86
CA GLN A 186 4.15 -17.90 -19.80
C GLN A 186 4.15 -17.25 -18.41
N SER A 187 4.87 -16.12 -18.24
CA SER A 187 4.90 -15.39 -16.97
C SER A 187 3.53 -14.85 -16.55
N ALA A 188 2.73 -14.33 -17.48
CA ALA A 188 1.39 -13.84 -17.15
C ALA A 188 0.43 -14.98 -16.78
N ILE A 189 0.54 -16.12 -17.46
CA ILE A 189 -0.23 -17.33 -17.14
C ILE A 189 0.18 -17.90 -15.79
N ASP A 190 1.48 -17.95 -15.49
CA ASP A 190 1.99 -18.42 -14.20
C ASP A 190 1.49 -17.53 -13.06
N GLU A 191 1.48 -16.21 -13.24
CA GLU A 191 0.92 -15.26 -12.28
C GLU A 191 -0.58 -15.49 -12.07
N ASP A 192 -1.35 -15.61 -13.16
CA ASP A 192 -2.78 -15.91 -13.09
C ASP A 192 -3.05 -17.22 -12.33
N CYS A 193 -2.29 -18.28 -12.62
CA CYS A 193 -2.38 -19.55 -11.91
C CYS A 193 -2.03 -19.41 -10.42
N SER A 194 -0.99 -18.65 -10.08
CA SER A 194 -0.56 -18.43 -8.70
C SER A 194 -1.65 -17.74 -7.88
N ILE A 195 -2.23 -16.64 -8.40
CA ILE A 195 -3.32 -15.96 -7.71
C ILE A 195 -4.57 -16.84 -7.63
N ALA A 196 -4.92 -17.55 -8.71
CA ALA A 196 -6.12 -18.39 -8.75
C ALA A 196 -6.11 -19.50 -7.70
N GLN A 197 -4.93 -20.05 -7.39
CA GLN A 197 -4.77 -21.11 -6.39
C GLN A 197 -5.13 -20.68 -4.97
N VAL A 198 -4.94 -19.40 -4.62
CA VAL A 198 -5.02 -18.93 -3.23
C VAL A 198 -6.05 -17.83 -3.01
N ALA A 199 -6.43 -17.12 -4.07
CA ALA A 199 -7.31 -15.96 -4.03
C ALA A 199 -8.17 -15.81 -5.31
N GLY A 200 -8.48 -16.94 -5.98
CA GLY A 200 -9.25 -17.00 -7.23
C GLY A 200 -10.76 -16.76 -7.08
N TYR A 201 -11.17 -15.58 -6.59
CA TYR A 201 -12.57 -15.22 -6.45
C TYR A 201 -13.24 -14.87 -7.78
N SER A 202 -14.51 -15.26 -7.91
CA SER A 202 -15.38 -14.81 -9.00
C SER A 202 -15.79 -13.34 -8.85
N ASP A 203 -16.17 -12.69 -9.95
CA ASP A 203 -16.69 -11.31 -9.91
C ASP A 203 -17.94 -11.16 -9.02
N SER A 204 -18.77 -12.21 -8.91
CA SER A 204 -19.89 -12.26 -7.98
C SER A 204 -19.45 -12.28 -6.52
N GLU A 205 -18.40 -13.03 -6.17
CA GLU A 205 -17.87 -13.07 -4.81
C GLU A 205 -17.20 -11.76 -4.43
N LEU A 206 -16.44 -11.15 -5.34
CA LEU A 206 -15.82 -9.84 -5.12
C LEU A 206 -16.89 -8.75 -4.88
N THR A 207 -17.97 -8.77 -5.66
CA THR A 207 -19.10 -7.86 -5.48
C THR A 207 -19.83 -8.11 -4.17
N TYR A 208 -20.05 -9.38 -3.83
CA TYR A 208 -20.65 -9.76 -2.55
C TYR A 208 -19.80 -9.26 -1.36
N GLN A 209 -18.48 -9.45 -1.40
CA GLN A 209 -17.57 -8.98 -0.36
C GLN A 209 -17.62 -7.46 -0.17
N ALA A 210 -17.61 -6.69 -1.28
CA ALA A 210 -17.75 -5.24 -1.22
C ALA A 210 -19.07 -4.80 -0.56
N ASN A 211 -20.18 -5.47 -0.90
CA ASN A 211 -21.51 -5.12 -0.42
C ASN A 211 -21.83 -5.66 0.99
N LEU A 212 -21.03 -6.60 1.50
CA LEU A 212 -21.27 -7.23 2.81
C LEU A 212 -20.89 -6.33 3.99
N LEU A 213 -19.98 -5.37 3.78
CA LEU A 213 -19.38 -4.58 4.86
C LEU A 213 -20.42 -3.88 5.76
N PRO A 214 -21.44 -3.17 5.23
CA PRO A 214 -22.45 -2.51 6.06
C PRO A 214 -23.24 -3.46 6.96
N GLN A 215 -23.48 -4.68 6.49
CA GLN A 215 -24.24 -5.70 7.24
C GLN A 215 -23.38 -6.40 8.29
N ARG A 216 -22.09 -6.60 8.00
CA ARG A 216 -21.16 -7.33 8.86
C ARG A 216 -20.60 -6.49 10.01
N TYR A 217 -20.37 -5.21 9.78
CA TYR A 217 -19.72 -4.31 10.74
C TYR A 217 -20.68 -3.20 11.17
N THR A 218 -21.49 -3.49 12.18
CA THR A 218 -22.58 -2.62 12.65
C THR A 218 -22.20 -1.75 13.86
N THR A 219 -20.94 -1.77 14.29
CA THR A 219 -20.42 -0.90 15.35
C THR A 219 -20.70 0.57 14.99
N PRO A 220 -21.29 1.38 15.90
CA PRO A 220 -21.54 2.79 15.63
C PRO A 220 -20.27 3.59 15.32
N PHE A 221 -20.33 4.42 14.27
CA PHE A 221 -19.27 5.33 13.86
C PHE A 221 -19.87 6.68 13.44
N GLY A 222 -19.75 7.69 14.30
CA GLY A 222 -20.37 8.99 14.08
C GLY A 222 -21.90 8.88 13.95
N SER A 223 -22.44 9.26 12.78
CA SER A 223 -23.86 9.16 12.46
C SER A 223 -24.25 7.88 11.68
N THR A 224 -23.31 6.95 11.50
CA THR A 224 -23.48 5.71 10.73
C THR A 224 -22.86 4.50 11.46
N THR A 225 -22.61 3.39 10.78
CA THR A 225 -21.81 2.26 11.28
C THR A 225 -20.44 2.20 10.61
N GLU A 226 -19.45 1.54 11.23
CA GLU A 226 -18.13 1.32 10.64
C GLU A 226 -18.22 0.71 9.24
N GLY A 227 -19.04 -0.32 9.06
CA GLY A 227 -19.22 -1.01 7.78
C GLY A 227 -19.86 -0.13 6.71
N GLN A 228 -20.83 0.70 7.09
CA GLN A 228 -21.46 1.63 6.16
C GLN A 228 -20.51 2.75 5.77
N GLN A 229 -19.73 3.29 6.73
CA GLN A 229 -18.74 4.33 6.43
C GLN A 229 -17.68 3.83 5.43
N VAL A 230 -17.13 2.62 5.63
CA VAL A 230 -16.13 2.04 4.71
C VAL A 230 -16.70 1.83 3.31
N HIS A 231 -17.96 1.37 3.22
CA HIS A 231 -18.65 1.23 1.95
C HIS A 231 -18.80 2.58 1.22
N ASP A 232 -19.21 3.62 1.95
CA ASP A 232 -19.42 4.95 1.39
C ASP A 232 -18.09 5.59 0.96
N ASP A 233 -17.03 5.46 1.77
CA ASP A 233 -15.68 5.93 1.42
C ASP A 233 -15.17 5.23 0.15
N GLY A 234 -15.29 3.91 0.07
CA GLY A 234 -14.91 3.14 -1.13
C GLY A 234 -15.70 3.55 -2.37
N THR A 235 -16.98 3.89 -2.22
CA THR A 235 -17.82 4.38 -3.32
C THR A 235 -17.34 5.75 -3.81
N ASN A 236 -17.03 6.67 -2.91
CA ASN A 236 -16.52 8.01 -3.26
C ASN A 236 -15.12 7.93 -3.89
N TYR A 237 -14.24 7.07 -3.37
CA TYR A 237 -12.93 6.79 -3.95
C TYR A 237 -13.04 6.26 -5.39
N VAL A 238 -13.91 5.28 -5.63
CA VAL A 238 -14.19 4.77 -7.00
C VAL A 238 -14.76 5.86 -7.91
N SER A 239 -15.62 6.74 -7.39
CA SER A 239 -16.12 7.89 -8.15
C SER A 239 -14.99 8.83 -8.60
N GLY A 240 -13.99 9.07 -7.74
CA GLY A 240 -12.79 9.83 -8.07
C GLY A 240 -11.96 9.21 -9.19
N ILE A 241 -11.70 7.90 -9.10
CA ILE A 241 -11.00 7.14 -10.15
C ILE A 241 -11.75 7.28 -11.49
N ASN A 242 -13.07 7.11 -11.46
CA ASN A 242 -13.91 7.14 -12.66
C ASN A 242 -13.99 8.53 -13.30
N ALA A 243 -13.91 9.58 -12.49
CA ALA A 243 -13.79 10.95 -12.99
C ALA A 243 -12.46 11.15 -13.73
N TYR A 244 -11.34 10.68 -13.19
CA TYR A 244 -10.06 10.75 -13.89
C TYR A 244 -10.05 9.91 -15.18
N ILE A 245 -10.60 8.69 -15.16
CA ILE A 245 -10.72 7.87 -16.38
C ILE A 245 -11.50 8.60 -17.47
N SER A 246 -12.59 9.27 -17.10
CA SER A 246 -13.40 10.05 -18.05
C SER A 246 -12.59 11.22 -18.64
N ASP A 247 -11.81 11.92 -17.82
CA ASP A 247 -10.91 12.96 -18.28
C ASP A 247 -9.80 12.43 -19.19
N ALA A 248 -9.22 11.27 -18.86
CA ALA A 248 -8.19 10.61 -19.65
C ALA A 248 -8.69 10.17 -21.03
N ILE A 249 -9.94 9.71 -21.10
CA ILE A 249 -10.61 9.40 -22.37
C ILE A 249 -10.88 10.68 -23.18
N ALA A 250 -11.23 11.78 -22.52
CA ALA A 250 -11.50 13.06 -23.17
C ALA A 250 -10.24 13.76 -23.67
N ASP A 251 -9.11 13.62 -22.96
CA ASP A 251 -7.81 14.20 -23.31
C ASP A 251 -6.68 13.15 -23.24
N PRO A 252 -6.66 12.19 -24.18
CA PRO A 252 -5.71 11.08 -24.12
C PRO A 252 -4.26 11.51 -24.32
N ALA A 253 -4.00 12.66 -24.96
CA ALA A 253 -2.64 13.13 -25.19
C ALA A 253 -1.92 13.57 -23.90
N ASN A 254 -2.68 14.06 -22.92
CA ASN A 254 -2.11 14.62 -21.68
C ASN A 254 -2.52 13.85 -20.41
N LYS A 255 -3.52 12.97 -20.49
CA LYS A 255 -4.05 12.27 -19.31
C LYS A 255 -4.11 10.74 -19.45
N MET A 256 -3.92 10.17 -20.64
CA MET A 256 -3.86 8.70 -20.77
C MET A 256 -2.43 8.22 -20.51
N PRO A 257 -2.21 7.26 -19.59
CA PRO A 257 -0.90 6.63 -19.43
C PRO A 257 -0.43 5.98 -20.73
N VAL A 258 0.85 6.17 -21.07
CA VAL A 258 1.44 5.71 -22.33
C VAL A 258 1.41 4.19 -22.47
N GLU A 259 1.43 3.47 -21.36
CA GLU A 259 1.44 2.01 -21.29
C GLU A 259 0.19 1.41 -21.94
N TYR A 260 -0.95 2.09 -21.90
CA TYR A 260 -2.18 1.64 -22.58
C TYR A 260 -2.00 1.48 -24.08
N ALA A 261 -1.13 2.27 -24.72
CA ALA A 261 -0.88 2.16 -26.17
C ALA A 261 -0.18 0.84 -26.54
N ALA A 262 0.53 0.21 -25.60
CA ALA A 262 1.22 -1.06 -25.79
C ALA A 262 0.32 -2.29 -25.55
N LEU A 263 -0.90 -2.09 -25.05
CA LEU A 263 -1.82 -3.18 -24.74
C LEU A 263 -2.47 -3.79 -26.00
N PRO A 264 -2.92 -5.05 -25.94
CA PRO A 264 -3.71 -5.67 -27.00
C PRO A 264 -4.94 -4.84 -27.40
N ALA A 265 -5.38 -4.98 -28.64
CA ALA A 265 -6.58 -4.33 -29.15
C ALA A 265 -7.79 -4.61 -28.24
N GLY A 266 -8.50 -3.55 -27.86
CA GLY A 266 -9.63 -3.62 -26.92
C GLY A 266 -9.27 -3.44 -25.44
N GLN A 267 -7.99 -3.42 -25.07
CA GLN A 267 -7.52 -3.13 -23.71
C GLN A 267 -6.86 -1.74 -23.57
N GLN A 268 -6.69 -1.01 -24.68
CA GLN A 268 -6.00 0.28 -24.74
C GLN A 268 -6.77 1.44 -24.08
N VAL A 269 -7.99 1.19 -23.60
CA VAL A 269 -8.79 2.16 -22.86
C VAL A 269 -9.31 1.49 -21.59
N PRO A 270 -9.03 2.03 -20.40
CA PRO A 270 -9.50 1.45 -19.16
C PRO A 270 -11.02 1.50 -19.07
N ARG A 271 -11.62 0.42 -18.55
CA ARG A 271 -13.01 0.47 -18.11
C ARG A 271 -13.13 1.21 -16.77
N GLN A 272 -14.33 1.77 -16.55
CA GLN A 272 -14.72 2.33 -15.27
C GLN A 272 -14.59 1.30 -14.15
N TRP A 273 -14.22 1.79 -12.97
CA TRP A 273 -14.05 1.03 -11.74
C TRP A 273 -15.37 0.82 -11.00
N THR A 274 -15.42 -0.29 -10.28
CA THR A 274 -16.46 -0.63 -9.30
C THR A 274 -15.84 -0.91 -7.93
N ALA A 275 -16.63 -0.96 -6.86
CA ALA A 275 -16.14 -1.35 -5.54
C ALA A 275 -15.49 -2.75 -5.53
N SER A 276 -15.97 -3.67 -6.38
CA SER A 276 -15.36 -4.99 -6.54
C SER A 276 -13.95 -4.95 -7.14
N ASP A 277 -13.56 -3.88 -7.85
CA ASP A 277 -12.18 -3.69 -8.29
C ASP A 277 -11.24 -3.38 -7.14
N VAL A 278 -11.70 -2.62 -6.15
CA VAL A 278 -10.94 -2.35 -4.92
C VAL A 278 -10.72 -3.66 -4.17
N VAL A 279 -11.77 -4.48 -4.03
CA VAL A 279 -11.66 -5.81 -3.42
C VAL A 279 -10.71 -6.71 -4.21
N ALA A 280 -10.78 -6.71 -5.55
CA ALA A 280 -9.86 -7.48 -6.39
C ALA A 280 -8.39 -7.11 -6.14
N VAL A 281 -8.07 -5.82 -6.00
CA VAL A 281 -6.69 -5.42 -5.65
C VAL A 281 -6.32 -5.93 -4.25
N ALA A 282 -7.24 -5.88 -3.30
CA ALA A 282 -7.01 -6.39 -1.94
C ALA A 282 -6.74 -7.90 -1.87
N THR A 283 -7.23 -8.70 -2.84
CA THR A 283 -6.93 -10.15 -2.90
C THR A 283 -5.45 -10.44 -3.14
N ILE A 284 -4.70 -9.51 -3.74
CA ILE A 284 -3.24 -9.64 -3.91
C ILE A 284 -2.53 -9.50 -2.56
N VAL A 285 -3.00 -8.60 -1.69
CA VAL A 285 -2.45 -8.49 -0.34
C VAL A 285 -2.72 -9.76 0.44
N GLN A 286 -3.93 -10.32 0.31
CA GLN A 286 -4.27 -11.61 0.87
C GLN A 286 -3.34 -12.72 0.36
N SER A 287 -3.10 -12.80 -0.95
CA SER A 287 -2.29 -13.87 -1.56
C SER A 287 -0.84 -13.87 -1.06
N ILE A 288 -0.29 -12.72 -0.70
CA ILE A 288 1.08 -12.57 -0.21
C ILE A 288 1.19 -12.76 1.30
N PHE A 289 0.27 -12.16 2.08
CA PHE A 289 0.44 -12.03 3.54
C PHE A 289 -0.53 -12.87 4.38
N ALA A 290 -1.68 -13.27 3.81
CA ALA A 290 -2.73 -13.98 4.52
C ALA A 290 -2.90 -15.43 4.07
N VAL A 291 -1.98 -15.92 3.23
CA VAL A 291 -1.91 -17.33 2.83
C VAL A 291 -0.84 -18.03 3.65
N GLY A 292 -1.22 -19.13 4.30
CA GLY A 292 -0.32 -20.02 5.01
C GLY A 292 -0.93 -21.42 5.09
N GLY A 293 -0.10 -22.46 4.93
CA GLY A 293 -0.55 -23.85 4.85
C GLY A 293 -0.67 -24.35 3.41
N GLY A 294 -1.51 -25.36 3.18
CA GLY A 294 -1.78 -25.92 1.84
C GLY A 294 -0.95 -27.14 1.43
N GLY A 295 0.11 -27.49 2.18
CA GLY A 295 0.97 -28.65 1.90
C GLY A 295 0.42 -30.00 2.38
N GLU A 296 -0.89 -30.14 2.59
CA GLU A 296 -1.48 -31.37 3.15
C GLU A 296 -1.31 -32.57 2.22
N VAL A 297 -1.39 -32.36 0.91
CA VAL A 297 -1.21 -33.41 -0.10
C VAL A 297 0.23 -33.88 -0.14
N GLU A 298 1.19 -32.95 -0.19
CA GLU A 298 2.62 -33.25 -0.15
C GLU A 298 3.00 -33.92 1.17
N SER A 299 2.44 -33.44 2.29
CA SER A 299 2.66 -34.02 3.61
C SER A 299 2.09 -35.43 3.72
N TRP A 300 0.91 -35.69 3.12
CA TRP A 300 0.34 -37.02 3.00
C TRP A 300 1.19 -37.95 2.11
N LEU A 301 1.69 -37.46 0.97
CA LEU A 301 2.56 -38.23 0.08
C LEU A 301 3.86 -38.62 0.78
N LEU A 302 4.45 -37.71 1.55
CA LEU A 302 5.61 -37.97 2.39
C LEU A 302 5.31 -39.05 3.43
N TYR A 303 4.22 -38.90 4.20
CA TYR A 303 3.79 -39.91 5.16
C TYR A 303 3.59 -41.29 4.51
N LYS A 304 2.90 -41.34 3.37
CA LYS A 304 2.64 -42.58 2.63
C LYS A 304 3.93 -43.27 2.20
N SER A 305 4.89 -42.52 1.66
CA SER A 305 6.20 -43.06 1.27
C SER A 305 6.94 -43.64 2.49
N LEU A 306 6.99 -42.91 3.61
CA LEU A 306 7.62 -43.36 4.84
C LEU A 306 6.96 -44.63 5.41
N ALA A 307 5.63 -44.69 5.39
CA ALA A 307 4.88 -45.86 5.85
C ALA A 307 5.14 -47.10 4.97
N GLN A 308 5.31 -46.94 3.67
CA GLN A 308 5.64 -48.03 2.74
C GLN A 308 7.06 -48.56 2.95
N THR A 309 8.03 -47.68 3.21
CA THR A 309 9.44 -48.07 3.37
C THR A 309 9.75 -48.65 4.74
N PHE A 310 9.21 -48.05 5.80
CA PHE A 310 9.59 -48.38 7.19
C PHE A 310 8.48 -49.09 7.97
N GLY A 311 7.32 -49.32 7.36
CA GLY A 311 6.12 -49.78 8.03
C GLY A 311 5.34 -48.63 8.67
N PRO A 312 4.03 -48.82 8.92
CA PRO A 312 3.11 -47.72 9.28
C PRO A 312 3.49 -47.00 10.59
N GLN A 313 3.89 -47.75 11.62
CA GLN A 313 4.25 -47.17 12.92
C GLN A 313 5.53 -46.33 12.84
N ARG A 314 6.57 -46.86 12.20
CA ARG A 314 7.86 -46.16 12.09
C ARG A 314 7.78 -45.00 11.12
N GLY A 315 7.05 -45.15 10.01
CA GLY A 315 6.81 -44.06 9.06
C GLY A 315 6.08 -42.88 9.69
N LEU A 316 5.04 -43.15 10.50
CA LEU A 316 4.35 -42.09 11.26
C LEU A 316 5.28 -41.39 12.26
N ALA A 317 6.13 -42.14 12.96
CA ALA A 317 7.08 -41.57 13.91
C ALA A 317 8.08 -40.63 13.21
N ILE A 318 8.62 -41.02 12.06
CA ILE A 318 9.53 -40.19 11.27
C ILE A 318 8.81 -38.93 10.75
N TRP A 319 7.60 -39.07 10.22
CA TRP A 319 6.82 -37.93 9.73
C TRP A 319 6.52 -36.91 10.86
N ARG A 320 6.15 -37.39 12.06
CA ARG A 320 5.92 -36.53 13.24
C ARG A 320 7.19 -35.84 13.73
N ASP A 321 8.33 -36.53 13.65
CA ASP A 321 9.63 -35.99 14.09
C ASP A 321 10.13 -34.83 13.22
N MET A 322 9.59 -34.68 12.00
CA MET A 322 9.82 -33.46 11.21
C MET A 322 9.15 -32.20 11.80
N ARG A 323 8.48 -32.32 12.96
CA ARG A 323 7.99 -31.23 13.83
C ARG A 323 7.15 -30.17 13.08
N GLN A 324 6.32 -30.62 12.13
CA GLN A 324 5.54 -29.71 11.29
C GLN A 324 4.32 -29.07 11.98
N GLN A 325 3.96 -29.49 13.21
CA GLN A 325 2.71 -29.06 13.85
C GLN A 325 2.92 -28.08 15.01
N ASN A 326 3.78 -28.39 15.97
CA ASN A 326 4.17 -27.51 17.08
C ASN A 326 5.55 -27.94 17.60
N ASP A 327 6.54 -27.05 17.54
CA ASP A 327 7.86 -27.24 18.14
C ASP A 327 7.90 -26.53 19.50
N PRO A 328 8.03 -27.24 20.64
CA PRO A 328 8.08 -26.60 21.96
C PRO A 328 9.31 -25.70 22.15
N LEU A 329 10.31 -25.80 21.27
CA LEU A 329 11.50 -24.95 21.28
C LEU A 329 11.37 -23.70 20.39
N ALA A 330 10.24 -23.54 19.67
CA ALA A 330 10.02 -22.38 18.82
C ALA A 330 9.93 -21.09 19.67
N PRO A 331 10.69 -20.03 19.34
CA PRO A 331 10.50 -18.73 19.97
C PRO A 331 9.08 -18.23 19.71
N THR A 332 8.37 -17.83 20.76
CA THR A 332 7.01 -17.32 20.66
C THR A 332 6.98 -15.81 20.84
N THR A 333 6.08 -15.13 20.11
CA THR A 333 5.80 -13.70 20.31
C THR A 333 5.23 -13.44 21.70
N LEU A 334 4.43 -14.38 22.23
CA LEU A 334 3.81 -14.30 23.54
C LEU A 334 4.46 -15.31 24.48
N GLN A 335 4.77 -14.90 25.70
CA GLN A 335 5.25 -15.80 26.75
C GLN A 335 4.11 -16.60 27.40
N GLN A 336 2.87 -16.11 27.28
CA GLN A 336 1.68 -16.76 27.83
C GLN A 336 0.86 -17.38 26.69
N PRO A 337 0.28 -18.58 26.89
CA PRO A 337 -0.65 -19.16 25.94
C PRO A 337 -1.86 -18.24 25.72
N PHE A 338 -2.21 -18.00 24.46
CA PHE A 338 -3.46 -17.32 24.10
C PHE A 338 -4.50 -18.39 23.75
N PRO A 339 -5.69 -18.38 24.37
CA PRO A 339 -6.76 -19.30 24.01
C PRO A 339 -7.34 -18.88 22.66
N TYR A 340 -7.20 -19.75 21.66
CA TYR A 340 -7.87 -19.65 20.35
C TYR A 340 -9.17 -20.46 20.37
#